data_AF-A0A368P9U2-F1
#
_entry.id   AF-A0A368P9U2-F1
#
_cell.length_a   1.000
_cell.length_b   1.000
_cell.length_c   1.000
_cell.angle_alpha   90.00
_cell.angle_beta   90.00
_cell.angle_gamma   90.00
#
_symmetry.space_group_name_H-M   'P 1'
#
loop_
_entity.id
_entity.type
_entity.pdbx_description
1 polymer ?
#
loop_
_entity_poly.entity_id
_entity_poly.type
_entity_poly.pdbx_seq_one_letter_code
_entity_poly.pdbx_strand_id
1 'polypeptide(L)'
;MVTHILNPDPLCIFVIDYLKLKVTNNDLIKHLWSHPLIYFYSEKETLLNDKETIHTQTTKQYKGIYFYIENKILYIKFKPHYYFNNNLHNANDFHIINCIRILKEFINTFQVNPYDLYIVNIEFGINVIIPKSIICIKDLLAQMIYHNQNEFYPDKSHAFSRRSTTIRQNGKINLYKVLKCYAKGIQYPQYTDINTLRYEIKSCRKNYINNLGIYNLNDLLNKEIYNKLADVLIKEFEQILIIDDNAKPILSDIKLKHHKKRLCQIHWRKLTNKSKNTFRKNITAYNDALDTCETHLKKELTNLIIKKLDELKSVPF
;
A
#
# COMPACT_ATOMS: atom_id res chain seq x y z
N MET A 1 1.88 37.21 32.18
CA MET A 1 0.97 36.08 31.90
C MET A 1 1.20 35.67 30.46
N VAL A 2 2.11 34.72 30.24
CA VAL A 2 2.47 34.24 28.90
C VAL A 2 1.53 33.06 28.60
N THR A 3 0.58 33.29 27.71
CA THR A 3 -0.29 32.25 27.18
C THR A 3 0.55 31.29 26.35
N HIS A 4 0.72 30.07 26.86
CA HIS A 4 1.21 28.94 26.07
C HIS A 4 0.24 28.73 24.90
N ILE A 5 0.70 29.05 23.69
CA ILE A 5 0.11 28.55 22.46
C ILE A 5 0.42 27.05 22.46
N LEU A 6 -0.58 26.24 22.81
CA LEU A 6 -0.57 24.81 22.50
C LEU A 6 -0.54 24.73 20.96
N ASN A 7 0.61 24.32 20.42
CA ASN A 7 0.71 23.93 19.02
C ASN A 7 -0.40 22.92 18.73
N PRO A 8 -1.16 23.06 17.63
CA PRO A 8 -2.03 21.98 17.20
C PRO A 8 -1.13 20.79 16.89
N ASP A 9 -1.29 19.70 17.63
CA ASP A 9 -0.58 18.45 17.41
C ASP A 9 -0.65 18.09 15.91
N PRO A 10 0.47 17.69 15.27
CA PRO A 10 0.45 17.30 13.87
C PRO A 10 -0.46 16.08 13.68
N LEU A 11 -1.61 16.35 13.10
CA LEU A 11 -2.67 15.42 12.76
C LEU A 11 -2.15 14.25 11.92
N CYS A 12 -2.31 13.02 12.41
CA CYS A 12 -1.72 11.81 11.84
C CYS A 12 -2.65 11.06 10.89
N ILE A 13 -2.12 10.45 9.80
CA ILE A 13 -2.91 9.67 8.79
C ILE A 13 -2.36 8.28 8.43
N PHE A 14 -3.19 7.22 8.46
CA PHE A 14 -3.21 6.08 7.53
C PHE A 14 -3.02 4.59 8.00
N VAL A 15 -3.63 3.63 7.26
CA VAL A 15 -3.87 2.18 7.53
C VAL A 15 -2.67 1.28 7.25
N ILE A 16 -2.39 0.36 8.18
CA ILE A 16 -1.51 -0.79 7.98
C ILE A 16 -2.35 -2.04 7.72
N ASP A 17 -2.25 -2.59 6.52
CA ASP A 17 -2.98 -3.79 6.10
C ASP A 17 -2.25 -5.08 6.41
N TYR A 18 -0.92 -5.04 6.33
CA TYR A 18 -0.10 -6.21 6.54
C TYR A 18 1.25 -5.84 7.14
N LEU A 19 1.65 -6.62 8.14
CA LEU A 19 2.98 -6.64 8.72
C LEU A 19 3.53 -8.05 8.67
N LYS A 20 4.83 -8.15 8.36
CA LYS A 20 5.63 -9.32 8.72
C LYS A 20 6.68 -8.88 9.72
N LEU A 21 6.57 -9.39 10.94
CA LEU A 21 7.52 -9.17 12.01
C LEU A 21 8.54 -10.31 12.04
N LYS A 22 9.76 -10.00 12.46
CA LYS A 22 10.87 -10.92 12.65
C LYS A 22 11.36 -10.80 14.09
N VAL A 23 11.48 -11.94 14.76
CA VAL A 23 12.01 -12.04 16.13
C VAL A 23 13.24 -12.92 16.10
N THR A 24 14.33 -12.44 16.71
CA THR A 24 15.63 -13.15 16.78
C THR A 24 16.06 -13.48 18.20
N ASN A 25 15.43 -12.88 19.22
CA ASN A 25 15.72 -13.18 20.61
C ASN A 25 15.17 -14.58 20.96
N ASN A 26 16.04 -15.50 21.37
CA ASN A 26 15.67 -16.90 21.63
C ASN A 26 14.65 -17.06 22.76
N ASP A 27 14.73 -16.25 23.81
CA ASP A 27 13.83 -16.34 24.96
C ASP A 27 12.44 -15.83 24.57
N LEU A 28 12.38 -14.74 23.80
CA LEU A 28 11.13 -14.24 23.24
C LEU A 28 10.51 -15.22 22.24
N ILE A 29 11.33 -15.90 21.42
CA ILE A 29 10.85 -16.95 20.52
C ILE A 29 10.21 -18.09 21.31
N LYS A 30 10.88 -18.58 22.36
CA LYS A 30 10.33 -19.65 23.23
C LYS A 30 9.02 -19.20 23.86
N HIS A 31 8.99 -18.03 24.47
CA HIS A 31 7.81 -17.43 25.11
C HIS A 31 6.61 -17.37 24.15
N LEU A 32 6.79 -16.79 22.97
CA LEU A 32 5.74 -16.71 21.96
C LEU A 32 5.33 -18.10 21.45
N TRP A 33 6.29 -18.98 21.16
CA TRP A 33 5.98 -20.28 20.57
C TRP A 33 5.24 -21.21 21.53
N SER A 34 5.45 -21.09 22.83
CA SER A 34 4.74 -21.84 23.87
C SER A 34 3.55 -21.09 24.47
N HIS A 35 3.18 -19.92 23.92
CA HIS A 35 2.12 -19.10 24.51
C HIS A 35 0.76 -19.83 24.45
N PRO A 36 0.00 -19.92 25.55
CA PRO A 36 -1.21 -20.76 25.62
C PRO A 36 -2.34 -20.33 24.69
N LEU A 37 -2.39 -19.04 24.30
CA LEU A 37 -3.37 -18.53 23.34
C LEU A 37 -3.08 -18.93 21.89
N ILE A 38 -1.86 -19.38 21.59
CA ILE A 38 -1.43 -19.69 20.22
C ILE A 38 -1.60 -21.20 19.98
N TYR A 39 -2.46 -21.55 19.03
CA TYR A 39 -2.79 -22.95 18.71
C TYR A 39 -2.27 -23.35 17.33
N PHE A 40 -2.07 -24.66 17.13
CA PHE A 40 -1.65 -25.21 15.84
C PHE A 40 -2.63 -24.81 14.73
N TYR A 41 -2.10 -24.41 13.58
CA TYR A 41 -2.89 -24.00 12.42
C TYR A 41 -2.67 -24.93 11.23
N SER A 42 -1.41 -25.14 10.85
CA SER A 42 -1.08 -25.94 9.68
C SER A 42 0.36 -26.42 9.72
N GLU A 43 0.63 -27.44 8.92
CA GLU A 43 1.98 -27.89 8.62
C GLU A 43 2.18 -27.93 7.11
N LYS A 44 3.38 -27.56 6.66
CA LYS A 44 3.72 -27.60 5.24
C LYS A 44 5.09 -28.24 5.06
N GLU A 45 5.16 -29.21 4.18
CA GLU A 45 6.40 -29.82 3.74
C GLU A 45 6.86 -29.20 2.42
N THR A 46 8.16 -28.95 2.32
CA THR A 46 8.78 -28.41 1.11
C THR A 46 10.04 -29.20 0.82
N LEU A 47 10.10 -29.82 -0.36
CA LEU A 47 11.32 -30.46 -0.82
C LEU A 47 12.36 -29.39 -1.14
N LEU A 48 13.55 -29.52 -0.56
CA LEU A 48 14.66 -28.60 -0.80
C LEU A 48 15.26 -28.83 -2.19
N ASN A 49 16.12 -27.90 -2.63
CA ASN A 49 16.71 -27.92 -3.97
C ASN A 49 17.61 -29.13 -4.23
N ASP A 50 18.10 -29.78 -3.16
CA ASP A 50 18.84 -31.04 -3.23
C ASP A 50 17.96 -32.22 -3.65
N LYS A 51 16.63 -32.05 -3.65
CA LYS A 51 15.60 -33.07 -3.94
C LYS A 51 15.63 -34.27 -2.99
N GLU A 52 16.31 -34.13 -1.85
CA GLU A 52 16.49 -35.22 -0.89
C GLU A 52 16.01 -34.79 0.50
N THR A 53 16.13 -33.51 0.84
CA THR A 53 15.76 -33.01 2.16
C THR A 53 14.34 -32.45 2.15
N ILE A 54 13.47 -32.99 3.00
CA ILE A 54 12.14 -32.42 3.27
C ILE A 54 12.26 -31.42 4.41
N HIS A 55 11.86 -30.18 4.15
CA HIS A 55 11.73 -29.15 5.16
C HIS A 55 10.27 -29.01 5.60
N THR A 56 10.00 -29.36 6.85
CA THR A 56 8.68 -29.22 7.46
C THR A 56 8.57 -27.90 8.22
N GLN A 57 7.53 -27.13 7.90
CA GLN A 57 7.24 -25.84 8.50
C GLN A 57 5.88 -25.89 9.22
N THR A 58 5.94 -25.90 10.55
CA THR A 58 4.75 -25.75 11.39
C THR A 58 4.36 -24.27 11.51
N THR A 59 3.06 -23.98 11.39
CA THR A 59 2.47 -22.66 11.62
C THR A 59 1.45 -22.76 12.75
N LYS A 60 1.53 -21.81 13.70
CA LYS A 60 0.52 -21.61 14.73
C LYS A 60 -0.23 -20.30 14.51
N GLN A 61 -1.39 -20.13 15.13
CA GLN A 61 -2.15 -18.88 15.02
C GLN A 61 -2.80 -18.43 16.33
N TYR A 62 -3.17 -17.16 16.37
CA TYR A 62 -4.11 -16.58 17.32
C TYR A 62 -4.97 -15.55 16.58
N LYS A 63 -6.28 -15.78 16.47
CA LYS A 63 -7.25 -14.84 15.86
C LYS A 63 -6.75 -14.25 14.52
N GLY A 64 -6.27 -15.09 13.59
CA GLY A 64 -5.78 -14.64 12.28
C GLY A 64 -4.38 -14.01 12.26
N ILE A 65 -3.68 -13.98 13.39
CA ILE A 65 -2.24 -13.67 13.48
C ILE A 65 -1.47 -14.99 13.39
N TYR A 66 -0.55 -15.11 12.43
CA TYR A 66 0.17 -16.35 12.17
C TYR A 66 1.61 -16.29 12.63
N PHE A 67 2.08 -17.37 13.25
CA PHE A 67 3.41 -17.53 13.82
C PHE A 67 4.06 -18.74 13.17
N TYR A 68 5.29 -18.60 12.69
CA TYR A 68 6.05 -19.72 12.15
C TYR A 68 7.54 -19.52 12.36
N ILE A 69 8.27 -20.62 12.56
CA ILE A 69 9.72 -20.61 12.72
C ILE A 69 10.37 -21.07 11.41
N GLU A 70 11.40 -20.35 10.98
CA GLU A 70 12.23 -20.69 9.83
C GLU A 70 13.68 -20.37 10.19
N ASN A 71 14.59 -21.34 10.10
CA ASN A 71 16.02 -21.18 10.44
C ASN A 71 16.26 -20.55 11.83
N LYS A 72 15.57 -21.07 12.87
CA LYS A 72 15.61 -20.57 14.26
C LYS A 72 15.13 -19.13 14.46
N ILE A 73 14.49 -18.54 13.45
CA ILE A 73 13.91 -17.19 13.52
C ILE A 73 12.39 -17.33 13.53
N LEU A 74 11.72 -16.64 14.44
CA LEU A 74 10.26 -16.56 14.45
C LEU A 74 9.79 -15.42 13.56
N TYR A 75 8.81 -15.71 12.72
CA TYR A 75 8.10 -14.74 11.91
C TYR A 75 6.64 -14.67 12.32
N ILE A 76 6.11 -13.45 12.36
CA ILE A 76 4.73 -13.16 12.70
C ILE A 76 4.09 -12.44 11.52
N LYS A 77 3.02 -12.99 10.95
CA LYS A 77 2.21 -12.34 9.92
C LYS A 77 0.96 -11.77 10.58
N PHE A 78 0.80 -10.46 10.48
CA PHE A 78 -0.30 -9.74 11.11
C PHE A 78 -1.01 -8.87 10.08
N LYS A 79 -2.33 -8.92 10.03
CA LYS A 79 -3.18 -8.03 9.23
C LYS A 79 -4.05 -7.18 10.14
N PRO A 80 -3.55 -6.02 10.64
CA PRO A 80 -4.24 -5.26 11.69
C PRO A 80 -5.67 -4.85 11.32
N HIS A 81 -5.91 -4.45 10.07
CA HIS A 81 -7.25 -4.05 9.61
C HIS A 81 -8.24 -5.23 9.57
N TYR A 82 -7.78 -6.41 9.11
CA TYR A 82 -8.60 -7.61 9.21
C TYR A 82 -8.89 -7.97 10.67
N TYR A 83 -7.87 -7.94 11.53
CA TYR A 83 -8.03 -8.23 12.95
C TYR A 83 -9.06 -7.31 13.61
N PHE A 84 -9.02 -6.01 13.31
CA PHE A 84 -9.99 -5.02 13.76
C PHE A 84 -11.44 -5.37 13.37
N ASN A 85 -11.64 -5.96 12.19
CA ASN A 85 -12.95 -6.41 11.71
C ASN A 85 -13.18 -7.92 11.95
N ASN A 86 -12.64 -8.49 13.04
CA ASN A 86 -12.81 -9.90 13.39
C ASN A 86 -12.42 -10.89 12.28
N ASN A 87 -11.41 -10.52 11.49
CA ASN A 87 -10.90 -11.22 10.30
C ASN A 87 -11.89 -11.39 9.14
N LEU A 88 -12.95 -10.59 9.07
CA LEU A 88 -13.96 -10.68 8.01
C LEU A 88 -13.60 -9.87 6.75
N HIS A 89 -13.11 -8.64 6.91
CA HIS A 89 -12.81 -7.75 5.78
C HIS A 89 -11.81 -6.63 6.14
N ASN A 90 -11.37 -5.89 5.13
CA ASN A 90 -10.60 -4.64 5.26
C ASN A 90 -11.11 -3.53 4.31
N ALA A 91 -12.43 -3.53 4.06
CA ALA A 91 -13.08 -2.63 3.10
C ALA A 91 -13.61 -1.32 3.71
N ASN A 92 -13.88 -1.30 5.02
CA ASN A 92 -14.24 -0.08 5.75
C ASN A 92 -13.00 0.79 6.01
N ASP A 93 -13.22 1.96 6.60
CA ASP A 93 -12.14 2.81 7.07
C ASP A 93 -11.46 2.23 8.32
N PHE A 94 -10.13 2.38 8.38
CA PHE A 94 -9.34 1.93 9.52
C PHE A 94 -8.42 3.05 10.02
N HIS A 95 -8.95 3.80 10.97
CA HIS A 95 -8.25 4.93 11.58
C HIS A 95 -6.96 4.49 12.28
N ILE A 96 -5.97 5.40 12.33
CA ILE A 96 -4.68 5.13 12.99
C ILE A 96 -4.86 4.78 14.45
N ILE A 97 -5.77 5.47 15.15
CA ILE A 97 -6.00 5.19 16.56
C ILE A 97 -6.44 3.74 16.76
N ASN A 98 -7.24 3.21 15.84
CA ASN A 98 -7.62 1.79 15.84
C ASN A 98 -6.41 0.91 15.51
N CYS A 99 -5.57 1.30 14.54
CA CYS A 99 -4.32 0.58 14.25
C CYS A 99 -3.41 0.50 15.48
N ILE A 100 -3.07 1.64 16.10
CA ILE A 100 -2.25 1.71 17.31
C ILE A 100 -2.89 0.91 18.44
N ARG A 101 -4.22 0.99 18.61
CA ARG A 101 -4.94 0.21 19.62
C ARG A 101 -4.77 -1.30 19.39
N ILE A 102 -4.93 -1.77 18.15
CA ILE A 102 -4.75 -3.19 17.79
C ILE A 102 -3.28 -3.62 18.00
N LEU A 103 -2.31 -2.77 17.68
CA LEU A 103 -0.89 -3.08 17.93
C LEU A 103 -0.58 -3.13 19.44
N LYS A 104 -1.15 -2.22 20.24
CA LYS A 104 -1.04 -2.24 21.71
C LYS A 104 -1.74 -3.45 22.31
N GLU A 105 -2.91 -3.83 21.81
CA GLU A 105 -3.61 -5.05 22.21
C GLU A 105 -2.74 -6.28 21.95
N PHE A 106 -2.10 -6.38 20.77
CA PHE A 106 -1.14 -7.44 20.48
C PHE A 106 0.03 -7.46 21.48
N ILE A 107 0.64 -6.31 21.73
CA ILE A 107 1.76 -6.14 22.66
C ILE A 107 1.37 -6.63 24.07
N ASN A 108 0.21 -6.20 24.56
CA ASN A 108 -0.29 -6.55 25.88
C ASN A 108 -0.74 -8.01 25.97
N THR A 109 -1.35 -8.55 24.91
CA THR A 109 -1.83 -9.94 24.87
C THR A 109 -0.67 -10.91 25.03
N PHE A 110 0.46 -10.62 24.37
CA PHE A 110 1.63 -11.50 24.39
C PHE A 110 2.72 -11.04 25.36
N GLN A 111 2.53 -9.93 26.07
CA GLN A 111 3.50 -9.37 27.03
C GLN A 111 4.90 -9.23 26.41
N VAL A 112 4.97 -8.62 25.22
CA VAL A 112 6.20 -8.51 24.43
C VAL A 112 6.72 -7.09 24.38
N ASN A 113 8.04 -6.94 24.35
CA ASN A 113 8.67 -5.65 24.10
C ASN A 113 8.58 -5.31 22.59
N PRO A 114 7.93 -4.20 22.18
CA PRO A 114 7.78 -3.86 20.77
C PRO A 114 9.11 -3.56 20.05
N TYR A 115 10.17 -3.21 20.78
CA TYR A 115 11.51 -3.01 20.20
C TYR A 115 12.14 -4.31 19.65
N ASP A 116 11.74 -5.47 20.17
CA ASP A 116 12.26 -6.78 19.74
C ASP A 116 11.54 -7.35 18.49
N LEU A 117 10.54 -6.63 17.99
CA LEU A 117 9.68 -7.05 16.88
C LEU A 117 10.03 -6.30 15.59
N TYR A 118 11.05 -6.77 14.88
CA TYR A 118 11.54 -6.10 13.67
C TYR A 118 10.58 -6.22 12.49
N ILE A 119 10.29 -5.12 11.81
CA ILE A 119 9.41 -5.12 10.63
C ILE A 119 10.23 -5.45 9.40
N VAL A 120 9.90 -6.56 8.73
CA VAL A 120 10.58 -7.00 7.51
C VAL A 120 9.71 -6.84 6.26
N ASN A 121 8.38 -6.83 6.41
CA ASN A 121 7.45 -6.45 5.36
C ASN A 121 6.36 -5.53 5.91
N ILE A 122 5.92 -4.58 5.08
CA ILE A 122 4.80 -3.68 5.35
C ILE A 122 3.91 -3.54 4.10
N GLU A 123 2.61 -3.41 4.30
CA GLU A 123 1.62 -2.99 3.31
C GLU A 123 0.70 -1.96 3.95
N PHE A 124 0.55 -0.82 3.28
CA PHE A 124 -0.31 0.28 3.70
C PHE A 124 -1.00 0.86 2.47
N GLY A 125 -2.32 1.09 2.55
CA GLY A 125 -3.08 1.71 1.47
C GLY A 125 -4.51 2.14 1.77
N ILE A 126 -4.99 3.21 1.13
CA ILE A 126 -6.29 3.87 1.32
C ILE A 126 -7.42 3.17 0.57
N ASN A 127 -8.62 3.21 1.13
CA ASN A 127 -9.88 3.00 0.41
C ASN A 127 -10.46 4.38 0.09
N VAL A 128 -10.69 4.69 -1.19
CA VAL A 128 -11.24 5.97 -1.64
C VAL A 128 -12.46 5.70 -2.50
N ILE A 129 -13.61 6.25 -2.11
CA ILE A 129 -14.82 6.21 -2.93
C ILE A 129 -14.64 7.21 -4.07
N ILE A 130 -14.60 6.71 -5.31
CA ILE A 130 -14.55 7.57 -6.48
C ILE A 130 -15.99 7.91 -6.87
N PRO A 131 -16.39 9.19 -6.99
CA PRO A 131 -17.69 9.55 -7.52
C PRO A 131 -17.89 8.99 -8.94
N LYS A 132 -19.01 8.33 -9.20
CA LYS A 132 -19.34 7.81 -10.54
C LYS A 132 -19.45 8.91 -11.61
N SER A 133 -19.73 10.15 -11.19
CA SER A 133 -19.72 11.33 -12.05
C SER A 133 -18.33 11.71 -12.56
N ILE A 134 -17.26 11.31 -11.86
CA ILE A 134 -15.88 11.52 -12.28
C ILE A 134 -15.46 10.38 -13.21
N ILE A 135 -15.50 9.14 -12.70
CA ILE A 135 -15.15 7.94 -13.48
C ILE A 135 -15.62 6.67 -12.78
N CYS A 136 -15.94 5.62 -13.54
CA CYS A 136 -16.18 4.31 -12.96
C CYS A 136 -14.85 3.60 -12.63
N ILE A 137 -14.82 2.79 -11.57
CA ILE A 137 -13.58 2.20 -11.04
C ILE A 137 -12.88 1.28 -12.04
N LYS A 138 -13.65 0.59 -12.88
CA LYS A 138 -13.11 -0.31 -13.92
C LYS A 138 -12.36 0.49 -14.99
N ASP A 139 -12.93 1.60 -15.42
CA ASP A 139 -12.33 2.48 -16.43
C ASP A 139 -11.11 3.21 -15.85
N LEU A 140 -11.21 3.69 -14.60
CA LEU A 140 -10.07 4.28 -13.90
C LEU A 140 -8.89 3.32 -13.88
N LEU A 141 -9.12 2.09 -13.42
CA LEU A 141 -8.07 1.08 -13.41
C LEU A 141 -7.56 0.81 -14.82
N ALA A 142 -8.43 0.77 -15.84
CA ALA A 142 -8.04 0.60 -17.23
C ALA A 142 -7.08 1.70 -17.72
N GLN A 143 -7.35 2.95 -17.33
CA GLN A 143 -6.62 4.16 -17.68
C GLN A 143 -5.33 4.40 -16.87
N MET A 144 -5.14 3.71 -15.73
CA MET A 144 -3.88 3.73 -14.98
C MET A 144 -2.83 2.85 -15.68
N ILE A 145 -1.93 3.47 -16.45
CA ILE A 145 -1.02 2.72 -17.35
C ILE A 145 0.38 2.55 -16.76
N TYR A 146 0.97 3.61 -16.20
CA TYR A 146 2.34 3.57 -15.67
C TYR A 146 2.42 4.21 -14.28
N HIS A 147 3.33 3.71 -13.45
CA HIS A 147 3.85 4.41 -12.28
C HIS A 147 5.34 4.65 -12.48
N ASN A 148 5.74 5.93 -12.50
CA ASN A 148 7.03 6.30 -13.09
C ASN A 148 7.15 5.67 -14.48
N GLN A 149 8.18 4.84 -14.74
CA GLN A 149 8.34 4.09 -15.99
C GLN A 149 7.90 2.62 -15.90
N ASN A 150 7.35 2.19 -14.78
CA ASN A 150 6.92 0.80 -14.59
C ASN A 150 5.45 0.67 -14.98
N GLU A 151 5.15 -0.20 -15.94
CA GLU A 151 3.78 -0.44 -16.38
C GLU A 151 2.95 -1.09 -15.26
N PHE A 152 1.65 -0.79 -15.23
CA PHE A 152 0.70 -1.53 -14.43
C PHE A 152 0.32 -2.82 -15.13
N TYR A 153 0.50 -3.94 -14.44
CA TYR A 153 0.11 -5.26 -14.92
C TYR A 153 -1.12 -5.77 -14.17
N PRO A 154 -2.00 -6.54 -14.82
CA PRO A 154 -3.05 -7.27 -14.12
C PRO A 154 -2.46 -8.13 -13.00
N ASP A 155 -3.05 -8.02 -11.80
CA ASP A 155 -2.72 -8.87 -10.67
C ASP A 155 -3.80 -9.92 -10.49
N LYS A 156 -3.42 -11.21 -10.54
CA LYS A 156 -4.34 -12.34 -10.41
C LYS A 156 -4.96 -12.47 -9.01
N SER A 157 -4.49 -11.71 -8.04
CA SER A 157 -5.01 -11.77 -6.66
C SER A 157 -6.47 -11.34 -6.55
N HIS A 158 -6.93 -10.38 -7.36
CA HIS A 158 -8.30 -9.86 -7.30
C HIS A 158 -8.82 -9.48 -8.70
N ALA A 159 -10.14 -9.55 -8.90
CA ALA A 159 -10.76 -9.01 -10.10
C ALA A 159 -10.53 -7.49 -10.18
N PHE A 160 -10.27 -6.98 -11.39
CA PHE A 160 -9.94 -5.56 -11.60
C PHE A 160 -8.83 -5.11 -10.66
N SER A 161 -7.72 -5.84 -10.66
CA SER A 161 -6.54 -5.52 -9.87
C SER A 161 -5.34 -5.27 -10.76
N ARG A 162 -4.61 -4.21 -10.45
CA ARG A 162 -3.40 -3.81 -11.13
C ARG A 162 -2.28 -3.61 -10.13
N ARG A 163 -1.08 -4.01 -10.51
CA ARG A 163 0.13 -3.76 -9.73
C ARG A 163 1.23 -3.16 -10.60
N SER A 164 2.01 -2.27 -10.02
CA SER A 164 3.22 -1.73 -10.65
C SER A 164 4.42 -1.91 -9.74
N THR A 165 5.52 -2.36 -10.33
CA THR A 165 6.77 -2.65 -9.66
C THR A 165 7.89 -2.68 -10.69
N THR A 166 9.10 -2.36 -10.27
CA THR A 166 10.26 -2.58 -11.14
C THR A 166 10.48 -4.07 -11.35
N ILE A 167 10.66 -4.45 -12.61
CA ILE A 167 11.06 -5.80 -13.02
C ILE A 167 12.54 -5.72 -13.42
N ARG A 168 13.37 -6.60 -12.85
CA ARG A 168 14.80 -6.66 -13.19
C ARG A 168 14.97 -7.29 -14.56
N GLN A 169 16.15 -7.09 -15.18
CA GLN A 169 16.47 -7.65 -16.50
C GLN A 169 16.28 -9.17 -16.57
N ASN A 170 16.47 -9.89 -15.46
CA ASN A 170 16.24 -11.33 -15.35
C ASN A 170 14.76 -11.74 -15.11
N GLY A 171 13.81 -10.83 -15.35
CA GLY A 171 12.37 -11.08 -15.16
C GLY A 171 11.90 -11.14 -13.70
N LYS A 172 12.82 -11.06 -12.71
CA LYS A 172 12.43 -11.11 -11.29
C LYS A 172 11.83 -9.79 -10.84
N ILE A 173 10.70 -9.87 -10.14
CA ILE A 173 10.01 -8.74 -9.54
C ILE A 173 10.87 -8.14 -8.42
N ASN A 174 11.04 -6.82 -8.43
CA ASN A 174 11.70 -6.10 -7.36
C ASN A 174 10.70 -5.71 -6.25
N LEU A 175 10.68 -6.48 -5.17
CA LEU A 175 9.82 -6.23 -4.00
C LEU A 175 10.26 -5.04 -3.11
N TYR A 176 11.11 -4.14 -3.62
CA TYR A 176 11.52 -2.92 -2.91
C TYR A 176 10.33 -1.98 -2.66
N LYS A 177 9.48 -1.80 -3.67
CA LYS A 177 8.24 -1.04 -3.58
C LYS A 177 7.30 -1.54 -4.67
N VAL A 178 6.12 -1.99 -4.28
CA VAL A 178 5.07 -2.48 -5.17
C VAL A 178 3.83 -1.65 -4.92
N LEU A 179 3.32 -0.98 -5.95
CA LEU A 179 2.03 -0.31 -5.90
C LEU A 179 0.95 -1.30 -6.33
N LYS A 180 -0.20 -1.24 -5.67
CA LYS A 180 -1.39 -2.01 -6.04
C LYS A 180 -2.60 -1.09 -6.08
N CYS A 181 -3.43 -1.28 -7.09
CA CYS A 181 -4.67 -0.55 -7.29
C CYS A 181 -5.74 -1.58 -7.66
N TYR A 182 -6.84 -1.63 -6.93
CA TYR A 182 -7.92 -2.56 -7.26
C TYR A 182 -9.29 -2.08 -6.82
N ALA A 183 -10.34 -2.62 -7.45
CA ALA A 183 -11.72 -2.27 -7.16
C ALA A 183 -12.20 -2.96 -5.87
N LYS A 184 -12.00 -2.29 -4.72
CA LYS A 184 -12.35 -2.84 -3.40
C LYS A 184 -13.83 -3.06 -3.23
N GLY A 185 -14.64 -2.15 -3.78
CA GLY A 185 -16.09 -2.25 -3.79
C GLY A 185 -16.61 -3.48 -4.52
N ILE A 186 -15.91 -3.96 -5.54
CA ILE A 186 -16.27 -5.21 -6.24
C ILE A 186 -15.91 -6.42 -5.39
N GLN A 187 -14.81 -6.34 -4.63
CA GLN A 187 -14.39 -7.42 -3.74
C GLN A 187 -15.32 -7.57 -2.51
N TYR A 188 -15.80 -6.45 -1.96
CA TYR A 188 -16.56 -6.37 -0.73
C TYR A 188 -17.75 -5.39 -0.83
N PRO A 189 -18.71 -5.64 -1.74
CA PRO A 189 -19.83 -4.73 -1.99
C PRO A 189 -20.75 -4.52 -0.78
N GLN A 190 -20.73 -5.45 0.18
CA GLN A 190 -21.51 -5.36 1.42
C GLN A 190 -20.86 -4.46 2.48
N TYR A 191 -19.60 -4.08 2.31
CA TYR A 191 -18.83 -3.32 3.32
C TYR A 191 -18.33 -1.97 2.82
N THR A 192 -18.47 -1.67 1.52
CA THR A 192 -18.03 -0.39 0.93
C THR A 192 -18.70 -0.15 -0.43
N ASP A 193 -18.67 1.09 -0.92
CA ASP A 193 -19.26 1.46 -2.21
C ASP A 193 -18.57 0.70 -3.37
N ILE A 194 -19.35 0.26 -4.37
CA ILE A 194 -18.87 -0.49 -5.52
C ILE A 194 -17.74 0.21 -6.30
N ASN A 195 -17.72 1.55 -6.27
CA ASN A 195 -16.75 2.41 -6.92
C ASN A 195 -15.54 2.76 -6.03
N THR A 196 -15.33 2.02 -4.95
CA THR A 196 -14.19 2.20 -4.05
C THR A 196 -12.89 1.67 -4.68
N LEU A 197 -11.94 2.58 -4.87
CA LEU A 197 -10.55 2.28 -5.19
C LEU A 197 -9.80 1.91 -3.91
N ARG A 198 -9.12 0.77 -3.90
CA ARG A 198 -8.03 0.53 -2.96
C ARG A 198 -6.71 0.85 -3.61
N TYR A 199 -5.93 1.72 -2.98
CA TYR A 199 -4.60 2.11 -3.40
C TYR A 199 -3.57 1.78 -2.31
N GLU A 200 -2.69 0.81 -2.57
CA GLU A 200 -1.73 0.29 -1.59
C GLU A 200 -0.28 0.40 -2.08
N ILE A 201 0.61 0.59 -1.11
CA ILE A 201 2.05 0.44 -1.25
C ILE A 201 2.50 -0.72 -0.36
N LYS A 202 3.23 -1.66 -0.97
CA LYS A 202 3.82 -2.82 -0.31
C LYS A 202 5.33 -2.80 -0.45
N SER A 203 6.03 -3.16 0.62
CA SER A 203 7.46 -3.48 0.57
C SER A 203 7.82 -4.74 1.34
N CYS A 204 8.74 -5.51 0.79
CA CYS A 204 9.39 -6.65 1.46
C CYS A 204 10.91 -6.41 1.60
N ARG A 205 11.38 -5.15 1.55
CA ARG A 205 12.80 -4.81 1.63
C ARG A 205 13.04 -3.89 2.82
N LYS A 206 13.81 -4.40 3.79
CA LYS A 206 14.24 -3.65 4.97
C LYS A 206 14.76 -2.24 4.64
N ASN A 207 15.59 -2.10 3.60
CA ASN A 207 16.13 -0.78 3.24
C ASN A 207 15.05 0.24 2.85
N TYR A 208 13.96 -0.17 2.19
CA TYR A 208 12.86 0.75 1.90
C TYR A 208 12.11 1.11 3.19
N ILE A 209 11.80 0.10 4.01
CA ILE A 209 11.04 0.27 5.25
C ILE A 209 11.80 1.17 6.24
N ASN A 210 13.12 0.94 6.39
CA ASN A 210 14.00 1.78 7.21
C ASN A 210 14.06 3.23 6.71
N ASN A 211 14.02 3.47 5.39
CA ASN A 211 13.96 4.84 4.85
C ASN A 211 12.64 5.56 5.22
N LEU A 212 11.59 4.80 5.55
CA LEU A 212 10.36 5.33 6.13
C LEU A 212 10.51 5.67 7.62
N GLY A 213 11.63 5.32 8.27
CA GLY A 213 11.83 5.49 9.71
C GLY A 213 11.21 4.36 10.53
N ILE A 214 10.93 3.22 9.89
CA ILE A 214 10.27 2.08 10.51
C ILE A 214 11.28 0.93 10.59
N TYR A 215 11.55 0.44 11.80
CA TYR A 215 12.51 -0.62 12.08
C TYR A 215 11.86 -1.76 12.87
N ASN A 216 11.05 -1.41 13.87
CA ASN A 216 10.38 -2.34 14.76
C ASN A 216 8.93 -1.90 15.04
N LEU A 217 8.18 -2.71 15.79
CA LEU A 217 6.77 -2.44 16.06
C LEU A 217 6.55 -1.14 16.85
N ASN A 218 7.52 -0.73 17.68
CA ASN A 218 7.41 0.49 18.47
C ASN A 218 7.31 1.73 17.60
N ASP A 219 8.01 1.77 16.46
CA ASP A 219 7.94 2.89 15.52
C ASP A 219 6.51 3.10 15.00
N LEU A 220 5.75 2.03 14.81
CA LEU A 220 4.34 2.09 14.40
C LEU A 220 3.39 2.52 15.53
N LEU A 221 3.86 2.69 16.76
CA LEU A 221 3.08 3.31 17.83
C LEU A 221 3.21 4.85 17.78
N ASN A 222 4.20 5.37 17.07
CA ASN A 222 4.39 6.80 16.86
C ASN A 222 3.48 7.28 15.73
N LYS A 223 2.59 8.22 16.06
CA LYS A 223 1.63 8.75 15.09
C LYS A 223 2.32 9.48 13.92
N GLU A 224 3.49 10.11 14.13
CA GLU A 224 4.21 10.85 13.07
C GLU A 224 4.69 9.96 11.91
N ILE A 225 4.93 8.67 12.17
CA ILE A 225 5.27 7.72 11.10
C ILE A 225 4.16 7.66 10.05
N TYR A 226 2.91 7.79 10.49
CA TYR A 226 1.76 7.70 9.62
C TYR A 226 1.65 8.92 8.69
N ASN A 227 1.98 10.12 9.17
CA ASN A 227 2.11 11.31 8.30
C ASN A 227 3.05 11.05 7.13
N LYS A 228 4.22 10.48 7.43
CA LYS A 228 5.19 10.11 6.40
C LYS A 228 4.67 9.03 5.45
N LEU A 229 3.87 8.07 5.92
CA LEU A 229 3.23 7.08 5.04
C LEU A 229 2.19 7.72 4.11
N ALA A 230 1.43 8.70 4.60
CA ALA A 230 0.46 9.44 3.79
C ALA A 230 1.13 10.32 2.73
N ASP A 231 2.20 11.03 3.10
CA ASP A 231 3.02 11.78 2.14
C ASP A 231 3.56 10.87 1.04
N VAL A 232 3.99 9.65 1.41
CA VAL A 232 4.41 8.64 0.46
C VAL A 232 3.27 8.21 -0.45
N LEU A 233 2.04 7.99 0.06
CA LEU A 233 0.89 7.66 -0.78
C LEU A 233 0.59 8.77 -1.80
N ILE A 234 0.52 10.03 -1.36
CA ILE A 234 0.25 11.17 -2.25
C ILE A 234 1.35 11.27 -3.33
N LYS A 235 2.61 11.32 -2.89
CA LYS A 235 3.76 11.44 -3.78
C LYS A 235 3.82 10.33 -4.81
N GLU A 236 3.54 9.09 -4.42
CA GLU A 236 3.60 7.96 -5.32
C GLU A 236 2.39 7.92 -6.27
N PHE A 237 1.21 8.39 -5.83
CA PHE A 237 0.04 8.54 -6.68
C PHE A 237 0.26 9.60 -7.77
N GLU A 238 0.91 10.72 -7.43
CA GLU A 238 1.30 11.76 -8.40
C GLU A 238 2.26 11.24 -9.48
N GLN A 239 2.99 10.15 -9.25
CA GLN A 239 3.83 9.52 -10.28
C GLN A 239 3.07 8.58 -11.21
N ILE A 240 1.76 8.41 -11.01
CA ILE A 240 0.91 7.58 -11.88
C ILE A 240 0.52 8.39 -13.13
N LEU A 241 0.68 7.76 -14.28
CA LEU A 241 0.12 8.20 -15.55
C LEU A 241 -1.28 7.60 -15.70
N ILE A 242 -2.28 8.47 -15.68
CA ILE A 242 -3.68 8.16 -15.95
C ILE A 242 -4.01 8.78 -17.30
N ILE A 243 -4.42 7.96 -18.27
CA ILE A 243 -4.87 8.47 -19.57
C ILE A 243 -6.32 8.92 -19.44
N ASP A 244 -6.53 10.22 -19.43
CA ASP A 244 -7.86 10.85 -19.53
C ASP A 244 -8.18 11.07 -21.01
N ASP A 245 -9.02 10.22 -21.57
CA ASP A 245 -9.47 10.25 -22.96
C ASP A 245 -10.70 11.16 -23.18
N ASN A 246 -11.33 11.60 -22.10
CA ASN A 246 -12.45 12.54 -22.12
C ASN A 246 -11.98 14.00 -22.07
N ALA A 247 -10.76 14.25 -21.60
CA ALA A 247 -10.15 15.57 -21.54
C ALA A 247 -10.07 16.25 -22.91
N LYS A 248 -10.46 17.54 -22.93
CA LYS A 248 -10.43 18.40 -24.13
C LYS A 248 -9.52 19.60 -23.89
N PRO A 249 -8.20 19.44 -24.02
CA PRO A 249 -7.27 20.52 -23.70
C PRO A 249 -7.29 21.62 -24.75
N ILE A 250 -7.17 22.87 -24.29
CA ILE A 250 -7.14 24.06 -25.13
C ILE A 250 -5.70 24.30 -25.59
N LEU A 251 -5.38 23.86 -26.82
CA LEU A 251 -4.01 23.81 -27.34
C LEU A 251 -3.95 24.30 -28.80
N SER A 252 -2.78 24.75 -29.24
CA SER A 252 -2.50 24.93 -30.66
C SER A 252 -2.51 23.60 -31.42
N ASP A 253 -2.75 23.63 -32.74
CA ASP A 253 -2.88 22.42 -33.58
C ASP A 253 -1.69 21.45 -33.44
N ILE A 254 -0.48 22.00 -33.39
CA ILE A 254 0.75 21.21 -33.21
C ILE A 254 0.72 20.50 -31.86
N LYS A 255 0.43 21.24 -30.77
CA LYS A 255 0.36 20.68 -29.42
C LYS A 255 -0.77 19.65 -29.30
N LEU A 256 -1.93 19.91 -29.91
CA LEU A 256 -3.06 18.99 -29.94
C LEU A 256 -2.71 17.68 -30.66
N LYS A 257 -2.00 17.73 -31.79
CA LYS A 257 -1.49 16.54 -32.49
C LYS A 257 -0.57 15.71 -31.60
N HIS A 258 0.30 16.36 -30.82
CA HIS A 258 1.15 15.67 -29.85
C HIS A 258 0.35 15.09 -28.68
N HIS A 259 -0.64 15.82 -28.16
CA HIS A 259 -1.53 15.33 -27.10
C HIS A 259 -2.29 14.08 -27.53
N LYS A 260 -2.90 14.07 -28.73
CA LYS A 260 -3.58 12.90 -29.29
C LYS A 260 -2.69 11.65 -29.36
N LYS A 261 -1.40 11.81 -29.65
CA LYS A 261 -0.43 10.69 -29.61
C LYS A 261 -0.27 10.12 -28.20
N ARG A 262 -0.33 10.96 -27.17
CA ARG A 262 -0.20 10.58 -25.75
C ARG A 262 -1.45 9.89 -25.18
N LEU A 263 -2.59 9.94 -25.87
CA LEU A 263 -3.76 9.11 -25.51
C LEU A 263 -3.56 7.63 -25.89
N CYS A 264 -2.57 7.32 -26.73
CA CYS A 264 -2.30 5.95 -27.17
C CYS A 264 -1.27 5.26 -26.24
N GLN A 265 -1.62 4.11 -25.66
CA GLN A 265 -0.71 3.32 -24.82
C GLN A 265 0.60 2.92 -25.55
N ILE A 266 0.53 2.64 -26.86
CA ILE A 266 1.71 2.29 -27.68
C ILE A 266 2.74 3.43 -27.69
N HIS A 267 2.31 4.69 -27.63
CA HIS A 267 3.22 5.83 -27.56
C HIS A 267 4.09 5.76 -26.30
N TRP A 268 3.47 5.54 -25.14
CA TRP A 268 4.16 5.43 -23.86
C TRP A 268 5.10 4.22 -23.81
N ARG A 269 4.67 3.07 -24.35
CA ARG A 269 5.52 1.88 -24.47
C ARG A 269 6.76 2.13 -25.32
N LYS A 270 6.69 2.96 -26.37
CA LYS A 270 7.88 3.35 -27.14
C LYS A 270 8.81 4.26 -26.35
N LEU A 271 8.28 5.08 -25.44
CA LEU A 271 9.07 5.97 -24.58
C LEU A 271 9.78 5.24 -23.45
N THR A 272 9.33 4.06 -23.01
CA THR A 272 10.05 3.27 -21.98
C THR A 272 11.42 2.78 -22.47
N ASN A 273 11.59 2.58 -23.79
CA ASN A 273 12.86 2.26 -24.43
C ASN A 273 13.78 3.48 -24.63
N LYS A 274 13.32 4.69 -24.24
CA LYS A 274 14.12 5.92 -24.28
C LYS A 274 14.62 6.24 -22.86
N SER A 275 15.26 7.41 -22.71
CA SER A 275 15.76 7.83 -21.40
C SER A 275 14.64 8.11 -20.40
N LYS A 276 14.93 7.93 -19.10
CA LYS A 276 14.09 8.36 -17.96
C LYS A 276 13.62 9.81 -18.09
N ASN A 277 14.51 10.68 -18.54
CA ASN A 277 14.23 12.10 -18.68
C ASN A 277 13.23 12.36 -19.81
N THR A 278 13.35 11.63 -20.94
CA THR A 278 12.41 11.75 -22.06
C THR A 278 11.01 11.31 -21.65
N PHE A 279 10.89 10.21 -20.93
CA PHE A 279 9.59 9.73 -20.44
C PHE A 279 8.94 10.73 -19.48
N ARG A 280 9.70 11.22 -18.49
CA ARG A 280 9.22 12.24 -17.53
C ARG A 280 8.79 13.53 -18.22
N LYS A 281 9.58 14.04 -19.16
CA LYS A 281 9.21 15.24 -19.96
C LYS A 281 7.87 15.06 -20.69
N ASN A 282 7.58 13.86 -21.19
CA ASN A 282 6.29 13.59 -21.83
C ASN A 282 5.13 13.49 -20.84
N ILE A 283 5.35 12.95 -19.63
CA ILE A 283 4.35 12.99 -18.55
C ILE A 283 4.05 14.44 -18.17
N THR A 284 5.07 15.27 -17.94
CA THR A 284 4.90 16.68 -17.61
C THR A 284 4.11 17.39 -18.70
N ALA A 285 4.55 17.29 -19.96
CA ALA A 285 3.84 17.92 -21.08
C ALA A 285 2.43 17.35 -21.36
N TYR A 286 2.11 16.15 -20.85
CA TYR A 286 0.75 15.60 -20.88
C TYR A 286 -0.12 16.24 -19.79
N ASN A 287 0.35 16.28 -18.55
CA ASN A 287 -0.38 16.91 -17.45
C ASN A 287 -0.54 18.43 -17.69
N ASP A 288 0.49 19.12 -18.18
CA ASP A 288 0.41 20.56 -18.52
C ASP A 288 -0.66 20.83 -19.59
N ALA A 289 -0.90 19.87 -20.49
CA ALA A 289 -1.99 19.96 -21.44
C ALA A 289 -3.35 19.78 -20.75
N LEU A 290 -3.47 18.79 -19.87
CA LEU A 290 -4.68 18.57 -19.08
C LEU A 290 -5.02 19.76 -18.16
N ASP A 291 -4.01 20.51 -17.72
CA ASP A 291 -4.20 21.74 -16.93
C ASP A 291 -4.91 22.88 -17.67
N THR A 292 -5.06 22.76 -19.00
CA THR A 292 -5.83 23.70 -19.82
C THR A 292 -7.30 23.31 -19.98
N CYS A 293 -7.69 22.13 -19.51
CA CYS A 293 -9.07 21.65 -19.50
C CYS A 293 -9.86 22.29 -18.35
N GLU A 294 -11.19 22.28 -18.45
CA GLU A 294 -12.08 22.60 -17.33
C GLU A 294 -11.94 21.59 -16.17
N THR A 295 -11.74 20.32 -16.51
CA THR A 295 -11.57 19.21 -15.56
C THR A 295 -10.24 18.50 -15.78
N HIS A 296 -9.69 17.93 -14.70
CA HIS A 296 -8.45 17.16 -14.77
C HIS A 296 -8.55 15.95 -13.85
N LEU A 297 -8.85 14.78 -14.44
CA LEU A 297 -9.13 13.54 -13.72
C LEU A 297 -8.09 13.22 -12.64
N LYS A 298 -6.80 13.21 -12.99
CA LYS A 298 -5.74 12.92 -12.00
C LYS A 298 -5.70 13.92 -10.84
N LYS A 299 -5.89 15.23 -11.07
CA LYS A 299 -5.92 16.23 -10.00
C LYS A 299 -7.13 16.04 -9.09
N GLU A 300 -8.30 15.77 -9.67
CA GLU A 300 -9.51 15.45 -8.90
C GLU A 300 -9.34 14.20 -8.05
N LEU A 301 -8.75 13.14 -8.61
CA LEU A 301 -8.42 11.92 -7.86
C LEU A 301 -7.40 12.17 -6.75
N THR A 302 -6.35 12.96 -7.01
CA THR A 302 -5.39 13.37 -5.98
C THR A 302 -6.09 14.14 -4.85
N ASN A 303 -7.02 15.04 -5.18
CA ASN A 303 -7.79 15.77 -4.18
C ASN A 303 -8.69 14.85 -3.35
N LEU A 304 -9.31 13.83 -3.96
CA LEU A 304 -10.07 12.81 -3.23
C LEU A 304 -9.19 12.00 -2.29
N ILE A 305 -7.97 11.67 -2.71
CA ILE A 305 -6.98 10.97 -1.89
C ILE A 305 -6.57 11.84 -0.69
N ILE A 306 -6.24 13.11 -0.92
CA ILE A 306 -5.85 14.06 0.13
C ILE A 306 -7.00 14.23 1.11
N LYS A 307 -8.22 14.49 0.62
CA LYS A 307 -9.41 14.61 1.46
C LYS A 307 -9.64 13.35 2.29
N LYS A 308 -9.52 12.16 1.69
CA LYS A 308 -9.70 10.89 2.40
C LYS A 308 -8.64 10.71 3.48
N LEU A 309 -7.41 11.06 3.17
CA LEU A 309 -6.31 11.07 4.11
C LEU A 309 -6.62 12.03 5.28
N ASP A 310 -7.13 13.23 4.99
CA ASP A 310 -7.50 14.20 6.01
C ASP A 310 -8.67 13.74 6.92
N GLU A 311 -9.70 13.10 6.36
CA GLU A 311 -10.79 12.49 7.12
C GLU A 311 -10.29 11.42 8.10
N LEU A 312 -9.27 10.66 7.71
CA LEU A 312 -8.66 9.65 8.55
C LEU A 312 -7.79 10.26 9.67
N LYS A 313 -7.47 11.57 9.60
CA LYS A 313 -6.87 12.36 10.70
C LYS A 313 -7.88 12.76 11.76
N SER A 314 -9.06 13.18 11.33
CA SER A 314 -9.85 14.19 12.03
C SER A 314 -10.80 13.64 13.09
N VAL A 315 -10.62 12.40 13.55
CA VAL A 315 -11.43 11.87 14.65
C VAL A 315 -10.81 12.34 15.97
N PRO A 316 -11.49 13.24 16.73
CA PRO A 316 -11.00 13.71 18.02
C PRO A 316 -10.97 12.57 19.04
N PHE A 317 -10.12 12.72 20.05
CA PHE A 317 -10.03 11.83 21.21
C PHE A 317 -11.29 11.87 22.08
#